data_AF-A0A2N5XFF1-F1
#
_entry.id   AF-A0A2N5XFF1-F1
#
_cell.length_a   1.000
_cell.length_b   1.000
_cell.length_c   1.000
_cell.angle_alpha   90.00
_cell.angle_beta   90.00
_cell.angle_gamma   90.00
#
_symmetry.space_group_name_H-M   'P 1'
#
loop_
_entity.id
_entity.type
_entity.pdbx_description
1 polymer ?
#
loop_
_entity_poly.entity_id
_entity_poly.type
_entity_poly.pdbx_seq_one_letter_code
_entity_poly.pdbx_strand_id
1 'polypeptide(L)'
;MPHAALPFDALNPRLPSPLQEIEDERWSRHGVRLLLKRDDLIHPDLPGNKWRKLRLNLQAAADAGHDTLLTFGGAYSNHLRATAAAGRHFGFSTIGVVRGEEHLPLNESLAAAAADGMRLTYLDRTTYRRKTSPEVVGGLRERFGRFYLVPEGGSNALAARGCAALGEELRG
;
A
#
# COMPACT_ATOMS: atom_id res chain seq x y z
N MET A 1 9.62 -1.96 -25.28
CA MET A 1 9.53 -3.34 -24.79
C MET A 1 8.42 -3.38 -23.76
N PRO A 2 7.33 -4.15 -23.93
CA PRO A 2 6.38 -4.35 -22.85
C PRO A 2 7.14 -5.03 -21.69
N HIS A 3 7.10 -4.44 -20.50
CA HIS A 3 7.66 -5.07 -19.31
C HIS A 3 6.86 -6.35 -19.04
N ALA A 4 7.54 -7.45 -18.71
CA ALA A 4 6.86 -8.67 -18.29
C ALA A 4 5.94 -8.35 -17.10
N ALA A 5 4.73 -8.91 -17.10
CA ALA A 5 3.78 -8.76 -16.00
C ALA A 5 4.46 -9.10 -14.67
N LEU A 6 4.17 -8.33 -13.62
CA LEU A 6 4.77 -8.58 -12.32
C LEU A 6 4.34 -9.97 -11.82
N PRO A 7 5.25 -10.79 -11.28
CA PRO A 7 4.96 -12.16 -10.86
C PRO A 7 4.24 -12.16 -9.50
N PHE A 8 3.04 -11.58 -9.42
CA PHE A 8 2.27 -11.50 -8.17
C PHE A 8 2.00 -12.88 -7.56
N ASP A 9 1.84 -13.90 -8.40
CA ASP A 9 1.58 -15.27 -7.96
C ASP A 9 2.81 -15.91 -7.29
N ALA A 10 4.02 -15.41 -7.54
CA ALA A 10 5.22 -15.88 -6.86
C ALA A 10 5.22 -15.58 -5.35
N LEU A 11 4.40 -14.62 -4.90
CA LEU A 11 4.19 -14.34 -3.48
C LEU A 11 3.15 -15.28 -2.82
N ASN A 12 2.56 -16.21 -3.59
CA ASN A 12 1.53 -17.14 -3.11
C ASN A 12 0.42 -16.47 -2.26
N PRO A 13 -0.22 -15.38 -2.74
CA PRO A 13 -1.24 -14.69 -1.98
C PRO A 13 -2.45 -15.62 -1.74
N ARG A 14 -2.99 -15.61 -0.51
CA ARG A 14 -4.19 -16.39 -0.17
C ARG A 14 -5.45 -15.69 -0.68
N LEU A 15 -5.81 -15.95 -1.94
CA LEU A 15 -7.00 -15.43 -2.58
C LEU A 15 -7.89 -16.57 -3.13
N PRO A 16 -9.23 -16.51 -2.95
CA PRO A 16 -9.94 -15.54 -2.13
C PRO A 16 -9.56 -15.69 -0.65
N SER A 17 -9.53 -14.58 0.10
CA SER A 17 -9.23 -14.65 1.53
C SER A 17 -10.38 -15.38 2.27
N PRO A 18 -10.12 -16.05 3.41
CA PRO A 18 -11.17 -16.81 4.10
C PRO A 18 -12.34 -15.92 4.55
N LEU A 19 -13.56 -16.44 4.45
CA LEU A 19 -14.73 -15.90 5.14
C LEU A 19 -15.00 -16.80 6.35
N GLN A 20 -14.97 -16.24 7.55
CA GLN A 20 -15.17 -16.96 8.80
C GLN A 20 -16.44 -16.48 9.48
N GLU A 21 -17.34 -17.40 9.83
CA GLU A 21 -18.46 -17.07 10.71
C GLU A 21 -17.96 -16.97 12.15
N ILE A 22 -18.38 -15.93 12.85
CA ILE A 22 -18.09 -15.73 14.27
C ILE A 22 -19.37 -16.04 15.04
N GLU A 23 -19.36 -17.17 15.73
CA GLU A 23 -20.43 -17.55 16.63
C GLU A 23 -20.33 -16.75 17.94
N ASP A 24 -21.33 -15.92 18.19
CA ASP A 24 -21.39 -15.11 19.40
C ASP A 24 -22.85 -14.83 19.75
N GLU A 25 -23.20 -15.24 20.96
CA GLU A 25 -24.56 -15.21 21.50
C GLU A 25 -25.20 -13.81 21.46
N ARG A 26 -24.38 -12.75 21.59
CA ARG A 26 -24.84 -11.37 21.57
C ARG A 26 -25.48 -11.00 20.23
N TRP A 27 -25.07 -11.64 19.14
CA TRP A 27 -25.62 -11.44 17.80
C TRP A 27 -26.66 -12.50 17.44
N SER A 28 -26.37 -13.77 17.73
CA SER A 28 -27.24 -14.88 17.32
C SER A 28 -28.61 -14.82 18.00
N ARG A 29 -28.70 -14.33 19.25
CA ARG A 29 -29.99 -14.10 19.95
C ARG A 29 -30.90 -13.08 19.25
N HIS A 30 -30.35 -12.26 18.36
CA HIS A 30 -31.09 -11.30 17.54
C HIS A 30 -31.23 -11.76 16.08
N GLY A 31 -30.89 -13.02 15.77
CA GLY A 31 -30.90 -13.55 14.41
C GLY A 31 -29.84 -12.92 13.48
N VAL A 32 -28.81 -12.27 14.05
CA VAL A 32 -27.73 -11.64 13.29
C VAL A 32 -26.57 -12.62 13.14
N ARG A 33 -26.15 -12.86 11.89
CA ARG A 33 -24.94 -13.61 11.56
C ARG A 33 -23.76 -12.67 11.38
N LEU A 34 -22.66 -12.93 12.09
CA LEU A 34 -21.43 -12.15 11.98
C LEU A 34 -20.41 -12.91 11.13
N LEU A 35 -20.00 -12.31 10.02
CA LEU A 35 -19.01 -12.88 9.10
C LEU A 35 -17.77 -11.98 9.06
N LEU A 36 -16.60 -12.59 9.16
CA LEU A 36 -15.31 -11.92 9.09
C LEU A 36 -14.53 -12.36 7.85
N LYS A 37 -14.29 -11.42 6.95
CA LYS A 37 -13.45 -11.60 5.78
C LYS A 37 -11.98 -11.37 6.16
N ARG A 38 -11.20 -12.46 6.22
CA ARG A 38 -9.82 -12.53 6.72
C ARG A 38 -8.79 -12.05 5.71
N ASP A 39 -8.99 -10.84 5.20
CA ASP A 39 -8.08 -10.17 4.29
C ASP A 39 -6.67 -9.99 4.89
N ASP A 40 -6.56 -9.89 6.22
CA ASP A 40 -5.29 -9.91 6.95
C ASP A 40 -4.40 -11.12 6.60
N LEU A 41 -5.00 -12.24 6.18
CA LEU A 41 -4.30 -13.47 5.80
C LEU A 41 -3.90 -13.55 4.32
N ILE A 42 -4.11 -12.50 3.51
CA ILE A 42 -3.74 -12.50 2.09
C ILE A 42 -2.23 -12.71 1.92
N HIS A 43 -1.42 -11.96 2.67
CA HIS A 43 0.05 -12.07 2.63
C HIS A 43 0.66 -11.46 3.90
N PRO A 44 1.71 -12.05 4.49
CA PRO A 44 2.32 -11.53 5.73
C PRO A 44 2.87 -10.10 5.59
N ASP A 45 3.57 -9.79 4.50
CA ASP A 45 4.20 -8.48 4.30
C ASP A 45 3.27 -7.45 3.64
N LEU A 46 2.20 -7.92 2.99
CA LEU A 46 1.26 -7.10 2.23
C LEU A 46 -0.18 -7.45 2.63
N PRO A 47 -0.56 -7.27 3.90
CA PRO A 47 -1.84 -7.78 4.38
C PRO A 47 -3.03 -7.00 3.82
N GLY A 48 -4.10 -7.75 3.55
CA GLY A 48 -5.45 -7.26 3.34
C GLY A 48 -5.61 -6.17 2.30
N ASN A 49 -6.24 -5.08 2.76
CA ASN A 49 -6.54 -3.92 1.93
C ASN A 49 -5.29 -3.35 1.23
N LYS A 50 -4.08 -3.49 1.80
CA LYS A 50 -2.87 -2.97 1.15
C LYS A 50 -2.51 -3.76 -0.09
N TRP A 51 -2.61 -5.09 -0.08
CA TRP A 51 -2.48 -5.91 -1.29
C TRP A 51 -3.44 -5.45 -2.38
N ARG A 52 -4.73 -5.39 -2.03
CA ARG A 52 -5.81 -5.05 -2.99
C ARG A 52 -5.60 -3.68 -3.61
N LYS A 53 -5.15 -2.69 -2.83
CA LYS A 53 -4.89 -1.33 -3.32
C LYS A 53 -3.59 -1.19 -4.12
N LEU A 54 -2.53 -1.90 -3.73
CA LEU A 54 -1.20 -1.74 -4.33
C LEU A 54 -1.03 -2.55 -5.61
N ARG A 55 -1.59 -3.77 -5.71
CA ARG A 55 -1.37 -4.68 -6.86
C ARG A 55 -1.51 -3.99 -8.22
N LEU A 56 -2.63 -3.28 -8.45
CA LEU A 56 -2.87 -2.60 -9.73
C LEU A 56 -2.02 -1.33 -9.90
N ASN A 57 -1.62 -0.67 -8.82
CA ASN A 57 -0.68 0.45 -8.89
C ASN A 57 0.74 -0.01 -9.26
N LEU A 58 1.19 -1.15 -8.72
CA LEU A 58 2.47 -1.75 -9.03
C LEU A 58 2.52 -2.18 -10.50
N GLN A 59 1.46 -2.83 -11.00
CA GLN A 59 1.38 -3.20 -12.40
C GLN A 59 1.40 -1.97 -13.31
N ALA A 60 0.62 -0.93 -12.99
CA ALA A 60 0.61 0.31 -13.76
C ALA A 60 1.98 1.01 -13.77
N ALA A 61 2.71 0.99 -12.65
CA ALA A 61 4.08 1.51 -12.58
C ALA A 61 5.04 0.73 -13.49
N ALA A 62 4.99 -0.61 -13.45
CA ALA A 62 5.79 -1.47 -14.32
C ALA A 62 5.47 -1.27 -15.81
N ASP A 63 4.19 -1.21 -16.16
CA ASP A 63 3.73 -1.00 -17.55
C ASP A 63 4.21 0.36 -18.10
N ALA A 64 4.24 1.38 -17.25
CA ALA A 64 4.78 2.71 -17.57
C ALA A 64 6.32 2.77 -17.52
N GLY A 65 7.00 1.65 -17.24
CA GLY A 65 8.46 1.55 -17.21
C GLY A 65 9.10 2.32 -16.06
N HIS A 66 8.39 2.50 -14.94
CA HIS A 66 8.96 3.02 -13.71
C HIS A 66 9.64 1.91 -12.90
N ASP A 67 10.78 2.24 -12.30
CA ASP A 67 11.53 1.41 -11.36
C ASP A 67 11.43 1.92 -9.92
N THR A 68 10.82 3.10 -9.73
CA THR A 68 10.78 3.82 -8.45
C THR A 68 9.34 4.22 -8.12
N LEU A 69 8.92 3.91 -6.90
CA LEU A 69 7.63 4.33 -6.35
C LEU A 69 7.84 5.43 -5.31
N LEU A 70 7.04 6.49 -5.38
CA LEU A 70 6.96 7.50 -4.34
C LEU A 70 5.55 7.54 -3.77
N THR A 71 5.44 7.52 -2.45
CA THR A 71 4.16 7.68 -1.75
C THR A 71 4.31 8.51 -0.47
N PHE A 72 3.18 8.76 0.18
CA PHE A 72 3.07 9.62 1.35
C PHE A 72 2.46 8.85 2.54
N GLY A 73 2.86 9.22 3.76
CA GLY A 73 2.22 8.73 4.98
C GLY A 73 2.62 9.49 6.24
N GLY A 74 1.95 9.18 7.35
CA GLY A 74 2.38 9.63 8.69
C GLY A 74 3.47 8.73 9.29
N ALA A 75 3.93 9.11 10.49
CA ALA A 75 5.00 8.39 11.21
C ALA A 75 4.67 6.91 11.49
N TYR A 76 3.41 6.52 11.64
CA TYR A 76 2.98 5.14 11.89
C TYR A 76 2.25 4.52 10.69
N SER A 77 2.69 4.87 9.47
CA SER A 77 1.95 4.51 8.25
C SER A 77 2.11 3.05 7.84
N ASN A 78 1.03 2.27 7.96
CA ASN A 78 0.91 0.94 7.35
C ASN A 78 1.07 0.98 5.82
N HIS A 79 0.77 2.12 5.17
CA HIS A 79 0.91 2.24 3.72
C HIS A 79 2.37 2.38 3.29
N LEU A 80 3.20 3.10 4.07
CA LEU A 80 4.64 3.19 3.80
C LEU A 80 5.27 1.81 3.94
N ARG A 81 5.01 1.10 5.04
CA ARG A 81 5.47 -0.28 5.23
C ARG A 81 5.09 -1.19 4.06
N ALA A 82 3.80 -1.22 3.69
CA ALA A 82 3.35 -2.08 2.60
C ALA A 82 3.96 -1.68 1.25
N THR A 83 4.18 -0.38 1.00
CA THR A 83 4.84 0.05 -0.25
C THR A 83 6.31 -0.35 -0.26
N ALA A 84 7.00 -0.23 0.87
CA ALA A 84 8.39 -0.67 1.02
C ALA A 84 8.55 -2.17 0.77
N ALA A 85 7.74 -2.98 1.44
CA ALA A 85 7.70 -4.43 1.25
C ALA A 85 7.40 -4.81 -0.21
N ALA A 86 6.43 -4.15 -0.85
CA ALA A 86 6.16 -4.36 -2.28
C ALA A 86 7.37 -4.02 -3.15
N GLY A 87 8.12 -2.96 -2.81
CA GLY A 87 9.37 -2.63 -3.46
C GLY A 87 10.39 -3.74 -3.38
N ARG A 88 10.65 -4.26 -2.17
CA ARG A 88 11.54 -5.41 -1.93
C ARG A 88 11.13 -6.65 -2.73
N HIS A 89 9.84 -6.98 -2.77
CA HIS A 89 9.33 -8.17 -3.46
C HIS A 89 9.36 -8.07 -4.99
N PHE A 90 9.12 -6.89 -5.54
CA PHE A 90 8.95 -6.69 -6.98
C PHE A 90 10.07 -5.89 -7.65
N GLY A 91 11.13 -5.56 -6.91
CA GLY A 91 12.31 -4.88 -7.43
C GLY A 91 12.12 -3.38 -7.67
N PHE A 92 11.15 -2.73 -7.02
CA PHE A 92 11.03 -1.27 -7.08
C PHE A 92 11.89 -0.60 -5.99
N SER A 93 12.59 0.46 -6.36
CA SER A 93 13.06 1.45 -5.39
C SER A 93 11.85 2.15 -4.77
N THR A 94 11.88 2.45 -3.47
CA THR A 94 10.73 3.09 -2.79
C THR A 94 11.13 4.33 -2.02
N ILE A 95 10.29 5.36 -2.10
CA ILE A 95 10.46 6.64 -1.41
C ILE A 95 9.20 6.92 -0.59
N GLY A 96 9.39 7.06 0.72
CA GLY A 96 8.34 7.38 1.67
C GLY A 96 8.46 8.83 2.13
N VAL A 97 7.54 9.68 1.69
CA VAL A 97 7.44 11.06 2.17
C VAL A 97 6.58 11.10 3.43
N VAL A 98 7.22 11.30 4.58
CA VAL A 98 6.63 11.31 5.91
C VAL A 98 6.18 12.72 6.29
N ARG A 99 4.97 12.82 6.85
CA ARG A 99 4.45 14.09 7.37
C ARG A 99 5.12 14.48 8.69
N GLY A 100 5.66 15.70 8.75
CA GLY A 100 6.32 16.27 9.94
C GLY A 100 7.84 16.19 9.84
N GLU A 101 8.50 16.24 10.99
CA GLU A 101 9.96 16.20 11.09
C GLU A 101 10.48 14.79 11.36
N GLU A 102 11.77 14.58 11.09
CA GLU A 102 12.46 13.37 11.50
C GLU A 102 12.53 13.25 13.02
N HIS A 103 12.29 12.04 13.52
CA HIS A 103 12.43 11.71 14.93
C HIS A 103 13.26 10.43 15.04
N LEU A 104 14.33 10.50 15.82
CA LEU A 104 15.23 9.38 16.07
C LEU A 104 15.17 8.96 17.56
N PRO A 105 15.22 7.64 17.85
CA PRO A 105 15.23 6.53 16.89
C PRO A 105 13.90 6.43 16.11
N LEU A 106 13.96 5.85 14.90
CA LEU A 106 12.75 5.60 14.12
C LEU A 106 11.80 4.69 14.91
N ASN A 107 10.50 4.99 14.89
CA ASN A 107 9.50 4.06 15.40
C ASN A 107 9.45 2.79 14.54
N GLU A 108 8.83 1.73 15.06
CA GLU A 108 8.74 0.41 14.41
C GLU A 108 8.24 0.48 12.96
N SER A 109 7.31 1.39 12.65
CA SER A 109 6.73 1.50 11.32
C SER A 109 7.71 2.03 10.29
N LEU A 110 8.42 3.11 10.63
CA LEU A 110 9.42 3.70 9.75
C LEU A 110 10.69 2.84 9.70
N ALA A 111 11.08 2.23 10.83
CA ALA A 111 12.20 1.32 10.90
C ALA A 111 11.98 0.10 9.98
N ALA A 112 10.80 -0.52 10.01
CA ALA A 112 10.46 -1.62 9.11
C ALA A 112 10.48 -1.19 7.63
N ALA A 113 9.92 -0.03 7.31
CA ALA A 113 9.95 0.49 5.93
C ALA A 113 11.38 0.74 5.45
N ALA A 114 12.23 1.34 6.28
CA ALA A 114 13.63 1.57 5.97
C ALA A 114 14.42 0.25 5.84
N ALA A 115 14.14 -0.75 6.68
CA ALA A 115 14.75 -2.08 6.59
C ALA A 115 14.38 -2.81 5.29
N ASP A 116 13.18 -2.56 4.75
CA ASP A 116 12.75 -3.00 3.42
C ASP A 116 13.36 -2.16 2.27
N GLY A 117 14.27 -1.23 2.57
CA GLY A 117 14.99 -0.41 1.58
C GLY A 117 14.30 0.89 1.19
N MET A 118 13.23 1.29 1.89
CA MET A 118 12.57 2.57 1.60
C MET A 118 13.43 3.76 2.01
N ARG A 119 13.66 4.67 1.07
CA ARG A 119 14.23 5.99 1.35
C ARG A 119 13.18 6.87 2.01
N LEU A 120 13.37 7.19 3.28
CA LEU A 120 12.51 8.11 4.00
C LEU A 120 12.91 9.56 3.74
N THR A 121 11.91 10.41 3.57
CA THR A 121 12.09 11.86 3.58
C THR A 121 10.89 12.53 4.23
N TYR A 122 11.02 13.80 4.57
CA TYR A 122 10.10 14.50 5.44
C TYR A 122 9.61 15.77 4.76
N LEU A 123 8.33 16.09 4.96
CA LEU A 123 7.74 17.38 4.61
C LEU A 123 7.02 17.93 5.83
N ASP A 124 7.24 19.21 6.10
CA ASP A 124 6.50 19.92 7.13
C ASP A 124 4.98 19.83 6.87
N ARG A 125 4.19 20.05 7.91
CA ARG A 125 2.73 19.87 7.85
C ARG A 125 2.05 20.77 6.81
N THR A 126 2.59 21.96 6.55
CA THR A 126 2.03 22.92 5.59
C THR A 126 2.30 22.47 4.17
N THR A 127 3.52 22.08 3.85
CA THR A 127 3.88 21.55 2.54
C THR A 127 3.19 20.21 2.28
N TYR A 128 3.11 19.33 3.28
CA TYR A 128 2.43 18.03 3.17
C TYR A 128 0.94 18.15 2.84
N ARG A 129 0.24 19.21 3.28
CA ARG A 129 -1.16 19.45 2.88
C ARG A 129 -1.32 19.66 1.38
N ARG A 130 -0.29 20.21 0.71
CA ARG A 130 -0.24 20.45 -0.73
C ARG A 130 0.63 19.43 -1.46
N LYS A 131 0.89 18.27 -0.87
CA LYS A 131 1.86 17.26 -1.37
C LYS A 131 1.65 16.78 -2.81
N THR A 132 0.45 16.92 -3.35
CA THR A 132 0.10 16.55 -4.72
C THR A 132 0.06 17.75 -5.68
N SER A 133 0.41 18.95 -5.21
CA SER A 133 0.49 20.12 -6.08
C SER A 133 1.63 19.95 -7.10
N PRO A 134 1.51 20.54 -8.30
CA PRO A 134 2.57 20.48 -9.30
C PRO A 134 3.92 20.99 -8.78
N GLU A 135 3.91 22.01 -7.92
CA GLU A 135 5.09 22.57 -7.28
C GLU A 135 5.81 21.54 -6.39
N VAL A 136 5.09 20.90 -5.45
CA VAL A 136 5.70 19.93 -4.54
C VAL A 136 6.15 18.68 -5.28
N VAL A 137 5.32 18.16 -6.18
CA VAL A 137 5.69 16.99 -6.99
C VAL A 137 6.86 17.31 -7.92
N GLY A 138 6.92 18.51 -8.48
CA GLY A 138 8.04 19.00 -9.29
C GLY A 138 9.35 18.98 -8.50
N GLY A 139 9.37 19.57 -7.30
CA GLY A 139 10.56 19.55 -6.43
C GLY A 139 10.96 18.14 -6.01
N LEU A 140 10.00 17.23 -5.78
CA LEU A 140 10.30 15.81 -5.53
C LEU A 140 10.93 15.15 -6.76
N ARG A 141 10.47 15.47 -7.98
CA ARG A 141 11.04 14.93 -9.22
C ARG A 141 12.44 15.46 -9.49
N GLU A 142 12.71 16.72 -9.20
CA GLU A 142 14.06 17.28 -9.28
C GLU A 142 15.02 16.57 -8.32
N ARG A 143 14.55 16.29 -7.09
CA ARG A 143 15.37 15.67 -6.04
C ARG A 143 15.59 14.17 -6.24
N PHE A 144 14.58 13.44 -6.69
CA PHE A 144 14.58 11.98 -6.72
C PHE A 144 14.52 11.38 -8.12
N GLY A 145 14.43 12.22 -9.15
CA GLY A 145 14.28 11.77 -10.52
C GLY A 145 12.89 11.22 -10.83
N ARG A 146 12.83 10.28 -11.77
CA ARG A 146 11.59 9.75 -12.32
C ARG A 146 11.00 8.68 -11.41
N PHE A 147 9.86 8.98 -10.79
CA PHE A 147 9.06 8.02 -10.01
C PHE A 147 7.61 7.93 -10.49
N TYR A 148 6.97 6.80 -10.16
CA TYR A 148 5.53 6.63 -10.19
C TYR A 148 4.94 7.10 -8.85
N LEU A 149 3.98 8.03 -8.91
CA LEU A 149 3.37 8.62 -7.71
C LEU A 149 2.16 7.81 -7.27
N VAL A 150 2.26 7.15 -6.12
CA VAL A 150 1.13 6.49 -5.46
C VAL A 150 0.54 7.47 -4.45
N PRO A 151 -0.78 7.76 -4.50
CA PRO A 151 -1.41 8.64 -3.53
C PRO A 151 -1.33 8.11 -2.10
N GLU A 152 -1.46 9.00 -1.11
CA GLU A 152 -1.50 8.61 0.30
C GLU A 152 -2.53 7.49 0.55
N GLY A 153 -2.10 6.40 1.19
CA GLY A 153 -2.93 5.22 1.44
C GLY A 153 -3.24 4.37 0.20
N GLY A 154 -2.68 4.72 -0.97
CA GLY A 154 -2.93 4.08 -2.26
C GLY A 154 -4.33 4.36 -2.80
N SER A 155 -5.04 5.37 -2.32
CA SER A 155 -6.47 5.56 -2.63
C SER A 155 -6.66 6.26 -3.99
N ASN A 156 -6.77 5.48 -5.06
CA ASN A 156 -7.08 5.93 -6.41
C ASN A 156 -8.02 4.95 -7.16
N ALA A 157 -8.33 5.25 -8.42
CA ALA A 157 -9.20 4.40 -9.24
C ALA A 157 -8.68 2.96 -9.40
N LEU A 158 -7.36 2.77 -9.51
CA LEU A 158 -6.75 1.44 -9.56
C LEU A 158 -6.98 0.68 -8.25
N ALA A 159 -6.84 1.34 -7.11
CA ALA A 159 -7.12 0.73 -5.82
C ALA A 159 -8.60 0.39 -5.63
N ALA A 160 -9.52 1.25 -6.08
CA ALA A 160 -10.95 0.94 -6.07
C ALA A 160 -11.27 -0.30 -6.92
N ARG A 161 -10.66 -0.41 -8.12
CA ARG A 161 -10.77 -1.60 -8.98
C ARG A 161 -10.21 -2.86 -8.31
N GLY A 162 -9.07 -2.75 -7.64
CA GLY A 162 -8.47 -3.89 -6.92
C GLY A 162 -9.33 -4.37 -5.75
N CYS A 163 -10.06 -3.45 -5.11
CA CYS A 163 -11.04 -3.79 -4.08
C CYS A 163 -12.37 -4.33 -4.63
N ALA A 164 -12.71 -4.12 -5.91
CA ALA A 164 -13.97 -4.62 -6.48
C ALA A 164 -14.08 -6.15 -6.41
N ALA A 165 -12.96 -6.86 -6.49
CA ALA A 165 -12.90 -8.32 -6.30
C ALA A 165 -13.48 -8.75 -4.95
N LEU A 166 -13.38 -7.93 -3.90
CA LEU A 166 -13.96 -8.21 -2.58
C LEU A 166 -15.48 -8.36 -2.65
N GLY A 167 -16.14 -7.53 -3.45
CA GLY A 167 -17.59 -7.61 -3.64
C GLY A 167 -17.98 -8.91 -4.32
N GLU A 168 -17.26 -9.32 -5.37
CA GLU A 168 -17.50 -10.60 -6.06
C GLU A 168 -17.24 -11.81 -5.14
N GLU A 169 -16.18 -11.75 -4.32
CA GLU A 169 -15.85 -12.79 -3.34
C GLU A 169 -16.92 -12.99 -2.24
N LEU A 170 -17.77 -11.99 -2.00
CA LEU A 170 -18.82 -12.02 -0.97
C LEU A 170 -20.24 -12.27 -1.55
N ARG A 171 -20.39 -12.33 -2.88
CA ARG A 171 -21.68 -12.60 -3.53
C ARG A 171 -22.10 -14.09 -3.47
N GLY A 172 -21.27 -14.95 -2.88
CA GLY A 172 -21.55 -16.36 -2.62
C GLY A 172 -22.16 -16.57 -1.24
#